data_AF-A0A2K9RDQ2-F1
#
_entry.id   AF-A0A2K9RDQ2-F1
#
_cell.length_a   1.000
_cell.length_b   1.000
_cell.length_c   1.000
_cell.angle_alpha   90.00
_cell.angle_beta   90.00
_cell.angle_gamma   90.00
#
_symmetry.space_group_name_H-M   'P 1'
#
loop_
_entity.id
_entity.type
_entity.pdbx_description
1 polymer ?
#
loop_
_entity_poly.entity_id
_entity_poly.type
_entity_poly.pdbx_seq_one_letter_code
_entity_poly.pdbx_strand_id
1 'polypeptide(L)' 'RGGDGMAGFAVRHPSGAIVHPYQWKPHSEYQDENSSGGYYSVCIDNQFSRFAGKLVNLYLTVVRPEKLDA' A
#
# COMPACT_ATOMS: atom_id res chain seq x y z
N ARG A 1 5.37 -1.71 13.41
CA ARG A 1 5.97 -1.79 14.78
C ARG A 1 6.01 -0.39 15.38
N GLY A 2 5.86 -0.25 16.70
CA GLY A 2 5.81 1.06 17.38
C GLY A 2 4.39 1.64 17.52
N GLY A 3 4.20 2.51 18.50
CA GLY A 3 2.88 3.05 18.88
C GLY A 3 1.91 1.95 19.33
N ASP A 4 0.66 2.04 18.88
CA ASP A 4 -0.40 1.04 19.08
C ASP A 4 -0.24 -0.23 18.21
N GLY A 5 0.84 -0.34 17.44
CA GLY A 5 1.08 -1.48 16.54
C GLY A 5 0.31 -1.44 15.22
N MET A 6 -0.51 -0.42 15.00
CA MET A 6 -1.36 -0.26 13.81
C MET A 6 -0.78 0.77 12.83
N ALA A 7 -1.31 0.89 11.63
CA ALA A 7 -1.07 2.01 10.72
C ALA A 7 -2.25 2.12 9.74
N GLY A 8 -2.40 3.28 9.11
CA GLY A 8 -3.40 3.49 8.06
C GLY A 8 -2.83 3.07 6.72
N PHE A 9 -3.55 2.26 5.95
CA PHE A 9 -3.12 1.81 4.63
C PHE A 9 -4.18 2.14 3.58
N ALA A 10 -3.77 2.75 2.47
CA ALA A 10 -4.65 2.99 1.31
C ALA A 10 -3.85 2.91 0.00
N VAL A 11 -4.51 2.50 -1.08
CA VAL A 11 -3.94 2.46 -2.44
C VAL A 11 -4.90 3.11 -3.43
N ARG A 12 -4.36 4.01 -4.25
CA ARG A 12 -5.04 4.59 -5.41
C ARG A 12 -4.42 4.07 -6.70
N HIS A 13 -5.30 3.69 -7.61
CA HIS A 13 -4.98 3.31 -8.97
C HIS A 13 -4.62 4.55 -9.81
N PRO A 14 -3.82 4.41 -10.90
CA PRO A 14 -3.48 5.51 -11.80
C PRO A 14 -4.67 6.31 -12.36
N SER A 15 -5.85 5.68 -12.46
CA SER A 15 -7.10 6.37 -12.83
C SER A 15 -7.64 7.32 -11.76
N GLY A 16 -7.02 7.39 -10.58
CA GLY A 16 -7.49 8.13 -9.41
C GLY A 16 -8.45 7.36 -8.51
N ALA A 17 -8.92 6.19 -8.97
CA ALA A 17 -9.82 5.33 -8.21
C ALA A 17 -9.12 4.78 -6.94
N ILE A 18 -9.86 4.73 -5.84
CA ILE A 18 -9.41 4.06 -4.62
C ILE A 18 -9.65 2.56 -4.81
N VAL A 19 -8.58 1.79 -4.94
CA VAL A 19 -8.63 0.34 -5.15
C VAL A 19 -8.33 -0.45 -3.88
N HIS A 20 -7.67 0.19 -2.91
CA HIS A 20 -7.59 -0.29 -1.54
C HIS A 20 -7.99 0.85 -0.59
N PRO A 21 -9.20 0.82 -0.03
CA PRO A 21 -9.68 1.85 0.89
C PRO A 21 -8.81 1.99 2.14
N TYR A 22 -8.90 3.14 2.82
CA TYR A 22 -8.20 3.37 4.07
C TYR A 22 -8.58 2.32 5.13
N GLN A 23 -7.59 1.64 5.69
CA GLN A 23 -7.77 0.68 6.78
C GLN A 23 -6.74 0.90 7.89
N TRP A 24 -7.21 1.02 9.14
CA TRP A 24 -6.35 1.04 10.32
C TRP A 24 -6.09 -0.39 10.81
N LYS A 25 -4.94 -0.96 10.44
CA LYS A 25 -4.61 -2.38 10.68
C LYS A 25 -3.13 -2.55 11.07
N PRO A 26 -2.71 -3.70 11.63
CA PRO A 26 -1.30 -3.95 11.91
C PRO A 26 -0.50 -4.35 10.65
N HIS A 27 -1.19 -4.86 9.63
CA HIS A 27 -0.64 -5.21 8.31
C HIS A 27 -1.74 -5.05 7.25
N SER A 28 -1.34 -4.89 5.98
CA SER A 28 -2.25 -4.90 4.84
C SER A 28 -1.55 -5.46 3.60
N GLU A 29 -2.33 -6.10 2.74
CA GLU A 29 -1.89 -6.66 1.46
C GLU A 29 -2.90 -6.28 0.37
N TYR A 30 -2.38 -5.94 -0.80
CA TYR A 30 -3.16 -5.61 -1.97
C TYR A 30 -2.39 -6.03 -3.22
N GLN A 31 -3.08 -6.70 -4.13
CA GLN A 31 -2.57 -7.09 -5.43
C GLN A 31 -3.56 -6.60 -6.50
N ASP A 32 -3.03 -6.00 -7.55
CA ASP A 32 -3.79 -5.60 -8.73
C ASP A 32 -3.55 -6.61 -9.85
N GLU A 33 -4.62 -7.17 -10.40
CA GLU A 33 -4.57 -8.16 -11.48
C GLU A 33 -4.53 -7.50 -12.86
N ASN A 34 -5.09 -6.29 -12.99
CA ASN A 34 -5.27 -5.61 -14.28
C ASN A 34 -4.79 -4.16 -14.17
N SER A 35 -3.48 -3.96 -14.34
CA SER A 35 -2.91 -2.62 -14.36
C SER A 35 -3.02 -1.99 -15.75
N SER A 36 -3.60 -0.79 -15.83
CA SER A 36 -3.59 0.01 -17.07
C SER A 36 -2.25 0.73 -17.33
N GLY A 37 -1.24 0.48 -16.49
CA GLY A 37 -0.03 1.28 -16.44
C GLY A 37 -0.26 2.67 -15.81
N GLY A 38 0.85 3.36 -15.51
CA GLY A 38 0.85 4.65 -14.83
C GLY A 38 1.34 4.58 -13.39
N TYR A 39 0.98 5.59 -12.58
CA TYR A 39 1.49 5.75 -11.22
C TYR A 39 0.45 5.42 -10.17
N TYR A 40 0.73 4.42 -9.35
CA TYR A 40 -0.04 4.12 -8.15
C TYR A 40 0.39 5.04 -7.01
N SER A 41 -0.54 5.38 -6.13
CA SER A 41 -0.23 6.05 -4.86
C SER A 41 -0.54 5.10 -3.71
N VAL A 42 0.49 4.80 -2.91
CA VAL A 42 0.37 3.99 -1.69
C VAL A 42 0.55 4.92 -0.50
N CYS A 43 -0.47 5.04 0.35
CA CYS A 43 -0.46 5.86 1.54
C CYS A 43 -0.30 5.00 2.79
N ILE A 44 0.72 5.31 3.60
CA ILE A 44 0.91 4.76 4.95
C ILE A 44 0.79 5.91 5.94
N ASP A 45 -0.19 5.84 6.83
CA ASP A 45 -0.58 6.94 7.71
C ASP A 45 -0.30 6.62 9.19
N ASN A 46 0.27 7.60 9.89
CA ASN A 46 0.57 7.58 11.31
C ASN A 46 -0.33 8.53 12.13
N GLN A 47 -1.53 8.89 11.64
CA GLN A 47 -2.36 9.92 12.26
C GLN A 47 -2.69 9.67 13.75
N PHE A 48 -2.88 8.41 14.18
CA PHE A 48 -3.32 8.12 15.55
C PHE A 48 -2.18 7.90 16.57
N SER A 49 -0.91 7.72 16.15
CA SER A 49 0.22 7.61 17.09
C SER A 49 1.04 8.90 17.13
N ARG A 50 0.45 9.96 17.65
CA ARG A 50 1.05 11.31 17.72
C ARG A 50 2.41 11.37 18.43
N PHE A 51 2.62 10.53 19.45
CA PHE A 51 3.82 10.57 20.30
C PHE A 51 4.79 9.40 20.05
N ALA A 52 4.53 8.57 19.04
CA ALA A 52 5.34 7.42 18.73
C ALA A 52 5.52 7.25 17.22
N GLY A 53 6.78 7.19 16.78
CA GLY A 53 7.10 6.81 15.41
C GLY A 53 6.68 5.38 15.11
N LYS A 54 6.45 5.09 13.83
CA LYS A 54 6.12 3.75 13.34
C LYS A 54 7.21 3.26 12.40
N LEU A 55 7.66 2.04 12.63
CA LEU A 55 8.52 1.30 11.70
C LEU A 55 7.65 0.35 10.88
N VAL A 56 7.71 0.49 9.56
CA VAL A 56 6.88 -0.26 8.59
C VAL A 56 7.79 -1.03 7.64
N ASN A 57 7.50 -2.32 7.47
CA ASN A 57 8.11 -3.13 6.42
C ASN A 57 7.22 -3.04 5.19
N LEU A 58 7.76 -2.52 4.09
CA LEU A 58 7.04 -2.36 2.83
C LEU A 58 7.63 -3.28 1.77
N TYR A 59 6.78 -4.09 1.16
CA TYR A 59 7.13 -4.94 0.02
C TYR A 59 6.28 -4.52 -1.18
N LEU A 60 6.93 -4.12 -2.27
CA LEU A 60 6.29 -3.72 -3.52
C LEU A 60 6.90 -4.54 -4.65
N THR A 61 6.05 -5.20 -5.44
CA THR A 61 6.46 -5.97 -6.61
C THR A 61 5.60 -5.57 -7.80
N VAL A 62 6.18 -5.63 -9.00
CA VAL A 62 5.48 -5.40 -10.26
C VAL A 62 5.75 -6.60 -11.14
N VAL A 63 4.70 -7.35 -11.46
CA VAL A 63 4.79 -8.46 -12.41
C VAL A 63 4.55 -7.91 -13.81
N ARG A 64 5.51 -8.10 -14.72
CA ARG A 64 5.34 -7.81 -16.15
C ARG A 64 5.25 -9.13 -16.91
N PRO A 65 4.05 -9.57 -17.32
CA PRO A 65 3.87 -10.85 -18.01
C PRO A 65 4.78 -11.01 -19.24
N GLU A 66 5.00 -9.94 -20.01
CA GLU A 66 5.86 -9.94 -21.22
C GLU A 66 7.33 -10.35 -20.98
N LYS A 67 7.80 -10.37 -19.74
CA LYS A 67 9.18 -10.76 -19.38
C LYS A 67 9.30 -12.13 -18.69
N LEU A 68 8.19 -12.83 -18.46
CA LEU A 68 8.20 -14.17 -17.87
C LEU A 68 8.40 -15.29 -18.91
N ASP A 69 8.21 -14.98 -20.20
CA ASP A 69 8.34 -15.94 -21.31
C ASP A 69 9.59 -15.72 -22.18
N ALA A 70 10.68 -15.20 -21.61
CA ALA A 70 11.96 -14.96 -22.31
C ALA A 70 13.05 -15.99 -21.94
#